data_AF-A0AAJ7LMY1-F1
#
_entry.id   AF-A0AAJ7LMY1-F1
#
_cell.length_a   1.000
_cell.length_b   1.000
_cell.length_c   1.000
_cell.angle_alpha   90.00
_cell.angle_beta   90.00
_cell.angle_gamma   90.00
#
_symmetry.space_group_name_H-M   'P 1'
#
loop_
_entity.id
_entity.type
_entity.pdbx_description
1 polymer ?
#
loop_
_entity_poly.entity_id
_entity_poly.type
_entity_poly.pdbx_seq_one_letter_code
_entity_poly.pdbx_strand_id
1 'polypeptide(L)'
;MDNISDYYIWQRRIHHGIRYQKVAVPFPESVEIGLEFNAALERKEMLDQSLLTNAVMLELCDFAKTVTKSEKYFLFEMLDFNFDLGVDMDDDMQYYEYATRVHNKIKQLKEQIKVKPRRWKEAFPLPDLSVITALTGSEAPERYYPKRNKIADSSVLTNGSKKSQTSEQETSESSGATSSVFTVNIKNGVRLKRAGDVYPFCRNLGVTLAVQPDETPKQKLDPNLLTSGVMLELLDFSRVLCGTHTQIVSELVKHNFGQELNRLVFRMQYNKLIERKYACLTAEDRDSFRKEPFKVQIINKQEQKHRKRKSMDSDYQETGKTNNSQ
;
A
#
# COMPACT_ATOMS: atom_id res chain seq x y z
N MET A 1 4.29 -16.08 16.32
CA MET A 1 4.60 -15.03 15.33
C MET A 1 3.91 -15.41 14.06
N ASP A 2 2.85 -14.68 13.80
CA ASP A 2 1.78 -15.10 12.93
C ASP A 2 2.23 -15.14 11.49
N ASN A 3 1.66 -16.07 10.75
CA ASN A 3 1.91 -16.21 9.34
C ASN A 3 1.10 -15.13 8.61
N ILE A 4 1.77 -14.02 8.27
CA ILE A 4 1.14 -12.85 7.68
C ILE A 4 0.87 -13.16 6.21
N SER A 5 -0.38 -13.48 5.87
CA SER A 5 -0.74 -13.79 4.49
C SER A 5 -0.79 -12.54 3.62
N ASP A 6 -0.55 -12.69 2.32
CA ASP A 6 -0.76 -11.61 1.34
C ASP A 6 -2.23 -11.13 1.36
N TYR A 7 -3.15 -12.04 1.65
CA TYR A 7 -4.57 -11.74 1.89
C TYR A 7 -4.74 -10.70 3.00
N TYR A 8 -4.08 -10.89 4.15
CA TYR A 8 -4.11 -9.90 5.25
C TYR A 8 -3.52 -8.56 4.79
N ILE A 9 -2.39 -8.56 4.08
CA ILE A 9 -1.79 -7.31 3.57
C ILE A 9 -2.81 -6.53 2.74
N TRP A 10 -3.50 -7.19 1.81
CA TRP A 10 -4.50 -6.56 0.97
C TRP A 10 -5.75 -6.11 1.73
N GLN A 11 -6.23 -6.89 2.71
CA GLN A 11 -7.32 -6.43 3.59
C GLN A 11 -6.95 -5.12 4.30
N ARG A 12 -5.72 -5.02 4.81
CA ARG A 12 -5.24 -3.80 5.46
C ARG A 12 -5.10 -2.64 4.47
N ARG A 13 -4.65 -2.91 3.24
CA ARG A 13 -4.65 -1.91 2.16
C ARG A 13 -6.06 -1.42 1.82
N ILE A 14 -7.05 -2.32 1.74
CA ILE A 14 -8.45 -1.95 1.49
C ILE A 14 -8.97 -1.04 2.61
N HIS A 15 -8.79 -1.46 3.87
CA HIS A 15 -9.20 -0.70 5.04
C HIS A 15 -8.65 0.75 5.03
N HIS A 16 -7.38 0.91 4.69
CA HIS A 16 -6.73 2.23 4.65
C HIS A 16 -6.92 2.99 3.35
N GLY A 17 -7.16 2.30 2.23
CA GLY A 17 -7.34 2.88 0.90
C GLY A 17 -8.67 3.60 0.73
N ILE A 18 -9.68 3.26 1.54
CA ILE A 18 -10.99 3.93 1.55
C ILE A 18 -11.11 5.04 2.60
N ARG A 19 -10.07 5.27 3.41
CA ARG A 19 -10.11 6.16 4.59
C ARG A 19 -10.68 7.56 4.35
N TYR A 20 -10.48 8.10 3.14
CA TYR A 20 -10.92 9.45 2.76
C TYR A 20 -12.06 9.46 1.74
N GLN A 21 -12.67 8.31 1.45
CA GLN A 21 -13.80 8.21 0.53
C GLN A 21 -15.02 8.88 1.14
N LYS A 22 -15.68 9.76 0.40
CA LYS A 22 -16.80 10.59 0.89
C LYS A 22 -18.17 10.02 0.57
N VAL A 23 -18.20 8.90 -0.13
CA VAL A 23 -19.41 8.24 -0.64
C VAL A 23 -19.48 6.82 -0.10
N ALA A 24 -20.70 6.28 0.01
CA ALA A 24 -20.92 4.93 0.53
C ALA A 24 -20.29 3.85 -0.35
N VAL A 25 -20.31 4.04 -1.67
CA VAL A 25 -19.66 3.14 -2.64
C VAL A 25 -18.30 3.74 -3.02
N PRO A 26 -17.19 3.27 -2.45
CA PRO A 26 -15.86 3.70 -2.86
C PRO A 26 -15.55 3.18 -4.27
N PHE A 27 -14.90 4.01 -5.09
CA PHE A 27 -14.45 3.63 -6.44
C PHE A 27 -15.58 3.06 -7.33
N PRO A 28 -16.65 3.86 -7.60
CA PRO A 28 -17.86 3.38 -8.26
C PRO A 28 -17.60 2.68 -9.60
N GLU A 29 -16.67 3.15 -10.43
CA GLU A 29 -16.47 2.54 -11.76
C GLU A 29 -15.77 1.18 -11.64
N SER A 30 -14.85 1.07 -10.69
CA SER A 30 -14.18 -0.19 -10.37
C SER A 30 -15.15 -1.19 -9.76
N VAL A 31 -16.07 -0.74 -8.90
CA VAL A 31 -17.12 -1.59 -8.31
C VAL A 31 -18.11 -2.05 -9.38
N GLU A 32 -18.53 -1.17 -10.29
CA GLU A 32 -19.47 -1.48 -11.37
C GLU A 32 -18.99 -2.64 -12.24
N ILE A 33 -17.69 -2.67 -12.57
CA ILE A 33 -17.11 -3.73 -13.40
C ILE A 33 -16.70 -4.99 -12.60
N GLY A 34 -16.89 -5.02 -11.28
CA GLY A 34 -16.49 -6.14 -10.44
C GLY A 34 -14.97 -6.29 -10.31
N LEU A 35 -14.26 -5.17 -10.12
CA LEU A 35 -12.83 -5.16 -9.83
C LEU A 35 -12.55 -5.69 -8.42
N GLU A 36 -11.63 -6.64 -8.31
CA GLU A 36 -11.17 -7.22 -7.05
C GLU A 36 -9.99 -6.41 -6.51
N PHE A 37 -10.17 -5.75 -5.35
CA PHE A 37 -9.12 -4.94 -4.72
C PHE A 37 -8.18 -5.75 -3.84
N ASN A 38 -8.46 -7.04 -3.61
CA ASN A 38 -7.56 -7.97 -2.96
C ASN A 38 -6.86 -8.85 -3.99
N ALA A 39 -5.70 -8.42 -4.48
CA ALA A 39 -4.95 -9.17 -5.50
C ALA A 39 -4.36 -10.50 -5.01
N ALA A 40 -4.53 -10.85 -3.73
CA ALA A 40 -4.18 -12.17 -3.18
C ALA A 40 -5.34 -13.17 -3.23
N LEU A 41 -6.56 -12.74 -3.55
CA LEU A 41 -7.65 -13.66 -3.85
C LEU A 41 -7.41 -14.31 -5.21
N GLU A 42 -7.88 -15.55 -5.39
CA GLU A 42 -7.88 -16.18 -6.69
C GLU A 42 -9.08 -15.68 -7.50
N ARG A 43 -8.83 -15.36 -8.78
CA ARG A 43 -9.86 -14.95 -9.72
C ARG A 43 -9.99 -16.01 -10.81
N LYS A 44 -11.21 -16.54 -10.99
CA LYS A 44 -11.50 -17.56 -12.01
C LYS A 44 -11.40 -17.01 -13.42
N GLU A 45 -11.89 -15.79 -13.65
CA GLU A 45 -11.95 -15.15 -14.96
C GLU A 45 -11.47 -13.71 -14.89
N MET A 46 -10.57 -13.32 -15.79
CA MET A 46 -10.08 -11.95 -15.91
C MET A 46 -11.14 -11.06 -16.56
N LEU A 47 -11.17 -9.78 -16.17
CA LEU A 47 -11.97 -8.75 -16.81
C LEU A 47 -11.49 -8.47 -18.24
N ASP A 48 -12.42 -8.10 -19.11
CA ASP A 48 -12.11 -7.61 -20.45
C ASP A 48 -11.23 -6.35 -20.36
N GLN A 49 -10.16 -6.30 -21.17
CA GLN A 49 -9.21 -5.18 -21.16
C GLN A 49 -9.84 -3.84 -21.55
N SER A 50 -10.95 -3.84 -22.29
CA SER A 50 -11.71 -2.64 -22.65
C SER A 50 -12.38 -1.97 -21.44
N LEU A 51 -12.64 -2.72 -20.36
CA LEU A 51 -13.18 -2.21 -19.10
C LEU A 51 -12.14 -1.44 -18.27
N LEU A 52 -10.84 -1.56 -18.59
CA LEU A 52 -9.80 -0.72 -18.00
C LEU A 52 -9.87 0.68 -18.61
N THR A 53 -10.84 1.48 -18.18
CA THR A 53 -11.03 2.86 -18.63
C THR A 53 -10.10 3.84 -17.89
N ASN A 54 -10.03 5.07 -18.39
CA ASN A 54 -9.34 6.15 -17.69
C ASN A 54 -9.91 6.38 -16.28
N ALA A 55 -11.22 6.24 -16.08
CA ALA A 55 -11.84 6.39 -14.78
C ALA A 55 -11.41 5.29 -13.80
N VAL A 56 -11.45 4.02 -14.24
CA VAL A 56 -10.98 2.87 -13.44
C VAL A 56 -9.49 3.04 -13.10
N MET A 57 -8.65 3.43 -14.06
CA MET A 57 -7.23 3.65 -13.80
C MET A 57 -6.99 4.77 -12.77
N LEU A 58 -7.76 5.86 -12.83
CA LEU A 58 -7.70 6.94 -11.85
C LEU A 58 -8.10 6.45 -10.45
N GLU A 59 -9.15 5.64 -10.33
CA GLU A 59 -9.58 5.06 -9.05
C GLU A 59 -8.52 4.13 -8.45
N LEU A 60 -7.90 3.26 -9.26
CA LEU A 60 -6.77 2.42 -8.82
C LEU A 60 -5.58 3.26 -8.32
N CYS A 61 -5.29 4.38 -9.01
CA CYS A 61 -4.22 5.29 -8.60
C CYS A 61 -4.58 6.05 -7.32
N ASP A 62 -5.82 6.50 -7.16
CA ASP A 62 -6.30 7.19 -5.96
C ASP A 62 -6.33 6.23 -4.75
N PHE A 63 -6.72 4.97 -4.95
CA PHE A 63 -6.59 3.90 -3.97
C PHE A 63 -5.13 3.73 -3.53
N ALA A 64 -4.23 3.46 -4.47
CA ALA A 64 -2.80 3.24 -4.19
C ALA A 64 -2.14 4.45 -3.52
N LYS A 65 -2.49 5.67 -3.94
CA LYS A 65 -2.04 6.93 -3.33
C LYS A 65 -2.53 7.08 -1.90
N THR A 66 -3.75 6.66 -1.61
CA THR A 66 -4.29 6.72 -0.24
C THR A 66 -3.59 5.72 0.66
N VAL A 67 -3.47 4.46 0.22
CA VAL A 67 -2.75 3.40 0.95
C VAL A 67 -1.31 3.81 1.28
N THR A 68 -0.57 4.32 0.30
CA THR A 68 0.84 4.71 0.50
C THR A 68 1.02 5.93 1.40
N LYS A 69 -0.02 6.76 1.60
CA LYS A 69 -0.02 7.88 2.55
C LYS A 69 -0.43 7.47 3.97
N SER A 70 -0.81 6.22 4.18
CA SER A 70 -1.34 5.70 5.45
C SER A 70 -0.28 5.03 6.34
N GLU A 71 1.03 5.11 6.03
CA GLU A 71 2.12 4.47 6.80
C GLU A 71 2.02 4.76 8.31
N LYS A 72 1.73 6.02 8.65
CA LYS A 72 1.58 6.44 10.05
C LYS A 72 0.40 5.78 10.76
N TYR A 73 -0.67 5.47 10.03
CA TYR A 73 -1.87 4.87 10.59
C TYR A 73 -1.73 3.36 10.73
N PHE A 74 -1.10 2.69 9.76
CA PHE A 74 -0.71 1.28 9.92
C PHE A 74 0.16 1.09 11.16
N LEU A 75 1.18 1.94 11.30
CA LEU A 75 2.06 1.96 12.47
C LEU A 75 1.27 2.19 13.77
N PHE A 76 0.44 3.23 13.80
CA PHE A 76 -0.27 3.62 15.01
C PHE A 76 -1.32 2.58 15.43
N GLU A 77 -2.04 1.95 14.50
CA GLU A 77 -2.98 0.87 14.82
C GLU A 77 -2.28 -0.35 15.43
N MET A 78 -1.08 -0.70 14.96
CA MET A 78 -0.30 -1.75 15.63
C MET A 78 0.19 -1.30 17.01
N LEU A 79 0.59 -0.04 17.16
CA LEU A 79 1.03 0.48 18.45
C LEU A 79 -0.11 0.48 19.46
N ASP A 80 -1.28 0.99 19.09
CA ASP A 80 -2.47 1.02 19.95
C ASP A 80 -2.96 -0.39 20.29
N PHE A 81 -2.94 -1.33 19.33
CA PHE A 81 -3.32 -2.72 19.63
C PHE A 81 -2.41 -3.34 20.70
N ASN A 82 -1.11 -3.05 20.67
CA ASN A 82 -0.13 -3.71 21.54
C ASN A 82 0.14 -2.98 22.86
N PHE A 83 -0.05 -1.67 22.94
CA PHE A 83 0.37 -0.86 24.10
C PHE A 83 -0.77 -0.03 24.65
N ASP A 84 -0.79 0.16 25.96
CA ASP A 84 -1.81 0.98 26.64
C ASP A 84 -1.49 2.49 26.50
N LEU A 85 -1.80 3.05 25.33
CA LEU A 85 -1.43 4.43 24.99
C LEU A 85 -2.33 5.50 25.64
N GLY A 86 -3.50 5.11 26.15
CA GLY A 86 -4.51 6.03 26.68
C GLY A 86 -5.13 7.01 25.67
N VAL A 87 -4.93 6.79 24.36
CA VAL A 87 -5.45 7.65 23.28
C VAL A 87 -6.91 7.29 22.99
N ASP A 88 -7.77 8.31 22.85
CA ASP A 88 -9.13 8.14 22.35
C ASP A 88 -9.09 7.95 20.82
N MET A 89 -9.50 6.76 20.38
CA MET A 89 -9.46 6.34 18.98
C MET A 89 -10.66 6.86 18.17
N ASP A 90 -11.69 7.42 18.83
CA ASP A 90 -12.83 8.04 18.18
C ASP A 90 -12.65 9.55 17.95
N ASP A 91 -11.66 10.18 18.61
CA ASP A 91 -11.22 11.53 18.30
C ASP A 91 -10.23 11.53 17.11
N ASP A 92 -10.75 11.77 15.91
CA ASP A 92 -9.99 11.86 14.66
C ASP A 92 -8.78 12.82 14.74
N MET A 93 -8.92 13.92 15.47
CA MET A 93 -7.86 14.93 15.58
C MET A 93 -6.76 14.44 16.53
N GLN A 94 -7.13 13.90 17.69
CA GLN A 94 -6.17 13.32 18.64
C GLN A 94 -5.43 12.14 18.01
N TYR A 95 -6.17 11.23 17.37
CA TYR A 95 -5.63 10.10 16.61
C TYR A 95 -4.63 10.58 15.54
N TYR A 96 -5.00 11.58 14.74
CA TYR A 96 -4.13 12.11 13.68
C TYR A 96 -2.84 12.73 14.23
N GLU A 97 -2.96 13.55 15.27
CA GLU A 97 -1.81 14.25 15.86
C GLU A 97 -0.85 13.26 16.53
N TYR A 98 -1.38 12.30 17.29
CA TYR A 98 -0.57 11.27 17.94
C TYR A 98 0.17 10.42 16.91
N ALA A 99 -0.54 9.86 15.92
CA ALA A 99 0.06 9.06 14.85
C ALA A 99 1.14 9.84 14.10
N THR A 100 0.91 11.14 13.83
CA THR A 100 1.86 12.01 13.14
C THR A 100 3.13 12.25 13.97
N ARG A 101 3.00 12.55 15.25
CA ARG A 101 4.14 12.78 16.17
C ARG A 101 5.00 11.54 16.32
N VAL A 102 4.36 10.39 16.56
CA VAL A 102 5.05 9.10 16.63
C VAL A 102 5.82 8.84 15.34
N HIS A 103 5.17 8.96 14.19
CA HIS A 103 5.79 8.68 12.89
C HIS A 103 7.02 9.57 12.61
N ASN A 104 6.91 10.87 12.88
CA ASN A 104 8.01 11.81 12.71
C ASN A 104 9.18 11.51 13.64
N LYS A 105 8.90 11.16 14.90
CA LYS A 105 9.93 10.80 15.89
C LYS A 105 10.69 9.53 15.49
N ILE A 106 9.98 8.49 15.01
CA ILE A 106 10.65 7.27 14.54
C ILE A 106 11.48 7.55 13.27
N LYS A 107 11.02 8.42 12.37
CA LYS A 107 11.82 8.82 11.19
C LYS A 107 13.13 9.50 11.59
N GLN A 108 13.10 10.40 12.56
CA GLN A 108 14.31 11.02 13.11
C GLN A 108 15.22 9.99 13.78
N LEU A 109 14.63 9.08 14.57
CA LEU A 109 15.35 7.99 15.20
C LEU A 109 16.06 7.08 14.19
N LYS A 110 15.41 6.76 13.06
CA LYS A 110 15.99 5.93 11.99
C LYS A 110 17.31 6.51 11.47
N GLU A 111 17.38 7.82 11.31
CA GLU A 111 18.61 8.50 10.88
C GLU A 111 19.67 8.51 12.00
N GLN A 112 19.25 8.74 13.24
CA GLN A 112 20.15 8.73 14.40
C GLN A 112 20.77 7.34 14.66
N ILE A 113 20.00 6.27 14.42
CA ILE A 113 20.46 4.89 14.62
C ILE A 113 21.56 4.47 13.64
N LYS A 114 21.59 5.03 12.43
CA LYS A 114 22.69 4.79 11.47
C LYS A 114 24.05 5.22 12.07
N VAL A 115 24.05 6.30 12.86
CA VAL A 115 25.25 6.84 13.50
C VAL A 115 25.48 6.22 14.89
N LYS A 116 24.41 5.87 15.61
CA LYS A 116 24.47 5.32 16.97
C LYS A 116 23.68 3.99 17.08
N PRO A 117 24.28 2.85 16.69
CA PRO A 117 23.62 1.54 16.75
C PRO A 117 23.29 1.05 18.16
N ARG A 118 23.84 1.65 19.22
CA ARG A 118 23.51 1.26 20.60
C ARG A 118 22.07 1.66 20.99
N ARG A 119 21.48 2.62 20.27
CA ARG A 119 20.17 3.19 20.60
C ARG A 119 18.99 2.24 20.39
N TRP A 120 19.18 1.11 19.70
CA TRP A 120 18.11 0.13 19.47
C TRP A 120 17.46 -0.36 20.76
N LYS A 121 18.23 -0.49 21.86
CA LYS A 121 17.71 -0.95 23.15
C LYS A 121 17.23 0.17 24.06
N GLU A 122 17.40 1.43 23.66
CA GLU A 122 16.93 2.57 24.45
C GLU A 122 15.40 2.63 24.45
N ALA A 123 14.84 3.03 25.58
CA ALA A 123 13.42 3.33 25.69
C ALA A 123 13.03 4.38 24.63
N PHE A 124 11.92 4.15 23.95
CA PHE A 124 11.35 5.09 23.00
C PHE A 124 10.33 5.96 23.74
N PRO A 125 10.59 7.26 23.93
CA PRO A 125 9.64 8.11 24.61
C PRO A 125 8.43 8.35 23.70
N LEU A 126 7.22 8.05 24.17
CA LEU A 126 6.00 8.37 23.45
C LEU A 126 5.66 9.87 23.55
N PRO A 127 4.82 10.41 22.65
CA PRO A 127 4.28 11.75 22.80
C PRO A 127 3.47 11.87 24.10
N ASP A 128 3.62 13.01 24.78
CA ASP A 128 2.80 13.33 25.95
C ASP A 128 1.36 13.60 25.51
N LEU A 129 0.44 12.80 26.04
CA LEU A 129 -0.99 12.90 25.73
C LEU A 129 -1.58 14.23 26.20
N SER A 130 -1.14 14.76 27.35
CA SER A 130 -1.64 16.02 27.91
C SER A 130 -1.39 17.20 26.96
N VAL A 131 -0.23 17.21 26.29
CA VAL A 131 0.12 18.20 25.27
C VAL A 131 -0.76 18.05 24.03
N ILE A 132 -1.14 16.83 23.66
CA ILE A 132 -2.07 16.59 22.54
C ILE A 132 -3.46 17.11 22.92
N THR A 133 -3.97 16.73 24.09
CA THR A 133 -5.29 17.14 24.59
C THR A 133 -5.42 18.65 24.75
N ALA A 134 -4.37 19.33 25.24
CA ALA A 134 -4.36 20.79 25.34
C ALA A 134 -4.42 21.48 23.95
N LEU A 135 -3.83 20.85 22.93
CA LEU A 135 -3.87 21.37 21.55
C LEU A 135 -5.21 21.09 20.86
N THR A 136 -5.89 19.99 21.20
CA THR A 136 -7.20 19.63 20.66
C THR A 136 -8.33 20.43 21.33
N GLY A 137 -8.18 20.80 22.60
CA GLY A 137 -9.17 21.58 23.36
C GLY A 137 -9.06 23.10 23.21
N SER A 138 -8.08 23.62 22.47
CA SER A 138 -7.91 25.07 22.24
C SER A 138 -8.75 25.51 21.02
N GLU A 139 -9.50 26.61 21.16
CA GLU A 139 -10.23 27.32 20.08
C GLU A 139 -9.26 27.97 19.05
N ALA A 140 -8.16 27.32 18.72
CA ALA A 140 -7.27 27.72 17.64
C ALA A 140 -7.99 27.54 16.29
N PRO A 141 -7.67 28.36 15.26
CA PRO A 141 -8.31 28.23 13.94
C PRO A 141 -8.21 26.78 13.45
N GLU A 142 -9.31 26.24 12.92
CA GLU A 142 -9.48 24.84 12.51
C GLU A 142 -8.18 24.28 11.93
N ARG A 143 -7.41 23.57 12.76
CA ARG A 143 -6.20 22.90 12.27
C ARG A 143 -6.67 21.84 11.28
N TYR A 144 -6.13 21.88 10.07
CA TYR A 144 -6.46 20.87 9.08
C TYR A 144 -5.97 19.49 9.54
N TYR A 145 -6.91 18.58 9.78
CA TYR A 145 -6.68 17.15 9.90
C TYR A 145 -7.63 16.41 8.94
N PRO A 146 -7.18 15.33 8.32
CA PRO A 146 -8.01 14.57 7.40
C PRO A 146 -8.96 13.67 8.19
N LYS A 147 -10.25 14.06 8.27
CA LYS A 147 -11.31 13.26 8.90
C LYS A 147 -11.42 11.87 8.27
N ARG A 148 -11.61 10.86 9.12
CA ARG A 148 -11.85 9.49 8.70
C ARG A 148 -13.32 9.35 8.34
N ASN A 149 -13.60 9.00 7.09
CA ASN A 149 -14.98 8.76 6.68
C ASN A 149 -15.34 7.30 6.98
N LYS A 150 -16.31 7.11 7.88
CA LYS A 150 -16.84 5.77 8.25
C LYS A 150 -17.97 5.30 7.31
N ILE A 151 -18.34 6.08 6.30
CA ILE A 151 -19.49 5.79 5.39
C ILE A 151 -19.15 4.78 4.27
N ALA A 152 -17.89 4.69 3.87
CA ALA A 152 -17.50 3.85 2.74
C ALA A 152 -17.57 2.37 3.11
N ASP A 153 -18.36 1.60 2.36
CA ASP A 153 -18.49 0.16 2.52
C ASP A 153 -17.29 -0.55 1.89
N SER A 154 -16.46 -1.21 2.70
CA SER A 154 -15.33 -1.99 2.20
C SER A 154 -15.75 -3.34 1.60
N SER A 155 -16.95 -3.84 1.93
CA SER A 155 -17.41 -5.17 1.52
C SER A 155 -17.60 -5.27 0.00
N VAL A 156 -17.93 -4.16 -0.66
CA VAL A 156 -18.09 -4.10 -2.13
C VAL A 156 -16.77 -4.29 -2.88
N LEU A 157 -15.62 -4.12 -2.22
CA LEU A 157 -14.29 -4.18 -2.85
C LEU A 157 -13.70 -5.59 -2.92
N THR A 158 -14.37 -6.59 -2.32
CA THR A 158 -13.93 -8.00 -2.27
C THR A 158 -15.03 -9.00 -2.66
N ASN A 159 -16.09 -8.49 -3.32
CA ASN A 159 -17.32 -9.24 -3.60
C ASN A 159 -17.32 -9.97 -4.96
N GLY A 160 -16.21 -9.97 -5.71
CA GLY A 160 -16.15 -10.56 -7.05
C GLY A 160 -16.55 -12.04 -7.14
N SER A 161 -16.57 -12.77 -6.01
CA SER A 161 -16.90 -14.20 -5.94
C SER A 161 -18.33 -14.54 -5.48
N LYS A 162 -19.13 -13.57 -4.99
CA LYS A 162 -20.44 -13.88 -4.38
C LYS A 162 -21.54 -14.32 -5.36
N LYS A 163 -21.32 -14.26 -6.67
CA LYS A 163 -22.27 -14.78 -7.66
C LYS A 163 -22.12 -16.28 -7.96
N SER A 164 -21.20 -17.01 -7.30
CA SER A 164 -21.02 -18.44 -7.59
C SER A 164 -20.80 -19.37 -6.40
N GLN A 165 -20.98 -18.92 -5.16
CA GLN A 165 -20.88 -19.80 -3.99
C GLN A 165 -22.03 -19.54 -3.01
N THR A 166 -23.17 -20.12 -3.34
CA THR A 166 -24.17 -20.54 -2.35
C THR A 166 -23.90 -22.02 -2.09
N SER A 167 -23.75 -22.41 -0.81
CA SER A 167 -23.25 -23.71 -0.29
C SER A 167 -21.81 -24.02 -0.71
N GLU A 168 -20.86 -24.36 0.16
CA GLU A 168 -20.93 -25.34 1.24
C GLU A 168 -20.11 -24.87 2.46
N GLN A 169 -20.69 -25.02 3.64
CA GLN A 169 -19.94 -25.20 4.87
C GLN A 169 -19.29 -26.57 4.80
N GLU A 170 -17.97 -26.63 4.80
CA GLU A 170 -17.25 -27.83 5.24
C GLU A 170 -16.30 -27.48 6.37
N THR A 171 -16.72 -27.89 7.56
CA THR A 171 -15.87 -28.26 8.68
C THR A 171 -14.91 -29.36 8.24
N SER A 172 -13.61 -29.14 8.38
CA SER A 172 -12.66 -30.24 8.52
C SER A 172 -11.44 -29.78 9.31
N GLU A 173 -11.42 -30.22 10.56
CA GLU A 173 -10.19 -30.43 11.31
C GLU A 173 -9.33 -31.44 10.53
N SER A 174 -8.11 -31.05 10.18
CA SER A 174 -7.05 -32.02 9.87
C SER A 174 -5.70 -31.43 10.22
N SER A 175 -5.05 -32.12 11.15
CA SER A 175 -3.68 -31.95 11.56
C SER A 175 -2.73 -32.15 10.38
N GLY A 176 -2.13 -31.07 9.90
CA GLY A 176 -1.05 -31.11 8.92
C GLY A 176 -0.29 -29.81 8.98
N ALA A 177 0.94 -29.84 9.52
CA ALA A 177 1.81 -28.68 9.63
C ALA A 177 2.28 -28.19 8.25
N THR A 178 1.43 -27.49 7.51
CA THR A 178 1.85 -26.70 6.35
C THR A 178 2.25 -25.32 6.86
N SER A 179 3.52 -25.21 7.24
CA SER A 179 4.20 -23.93 7.48
C SER A 179 4.19 -23.14 6.18
N SER A 180 3.14 -22.36 5.92
CA SER A 180 3.13 -21.40 4.82
C SER A 180 4.22 -20.35 5.14
N VAL A 181 5.23 -20.30 4.28
CA VAL A 181 6.47 -19.54 4.50
C VAL A 181 6.28 -18.13 3.98
N PHE A 182 6.39 -17.15 4.88
CA PHE A 182 6.47 -15.74 4.50
C PHE A 182 7.71 -15.46 3.65
N THR A 183 7.53 -14.78 2.51
CA THR A 183 8.64 -14.27 1.68
C THR A 183 8.65 -12.74 1.74
N VAL A 184 9.47 -12.14 2.63
CA VAL A 184 9.77 -10.70 2.52
C VAL A 184 10.62 -10.51 1.27
N ASN A 185 10.06 -9.97 0.19
CA ASN A 185 10.87 -9.60 -0.98
C ASN A 185 11.51 -8.22 -0.75
N ILE A 186 12.51 -8.15 0.14
CA ILE A 186 13.35 -6.97 0.28
C ILE A 186 14.25 -6.91 -0.95
N LYS A 187 13.88 -6.11 -1.95
CA LYS A 187 14.74 -5.88 -3.13
C LYS A 187 15.99 -5.12 -2.68
N ASN A 188 17.04 -5.88 -2.35
CA ASN A 188 18.49 -5.61 -2.50
C ASN A 188 19.33 -6.81 -1.99
N GLY A 189 18.94 -8.05 -2.34
CA GLY A 189 19.64 -9.28 -1.98
C GLY A 189 18.75 -10.24 -1.22
N VAL A 190 18.46 -11.38 -1.84
CA VAL A 190 17.55 -12.41 -1.33
C VAL A 190 18.09 -13.00 -0.03
N ARG A 191 17.32 -12.89 1.07
CA ARG A 191 17.38 -13.83 2.20
C ARG A 191 15.96 -14.19 2.62
N LEU A 192 15.61 -15.45 2.41
CA LEU A 192 14.40 -16.09 2.94
C LEU A 192 14.52 -16.09 4.48
N LYS A 193 13.64 -15.37 5.18
CA LYS A 193 13.60 -15.36 6.64
C LYS A 193 12.17 -15.56 7.11
N ARG A 194 11.98 -16.45 8.10
CA ARG A 194 10.72 -16.60 8.82
C ARG A 194 10.37 -15.26 9.48
N ALA A 195 9.10 -14.86 9.56
CA ALA A 195 8.68 -13.60 10.17
C ALA A 195 9.32 -13.35 11.55
N GLY A 196 9.46 -14.42 12.35
CA GLY A 196 10.16 -14.38 13.64
C GLY A 196 11.63 -13.91 13.58
N ASP A 197 12.34 -14.17 12.48
CA ASP A 197 13.75 -13.83 12.30
C ASP A 197 13.95 -12.47 11.60
N VAL A 198 12.87 -11.85 11.14
CA VAL A 198 12.86 -10.52 10.51
C VAL A 198 12.69 -9.42 11.56
N TYR A 199 11.85 -9.67 12.58
CA TYR A 199 11.49 -8.69 13.61
C TYR A 199 11.80 -9.20 15.05
N PRO A 200 13.08 -9.42 15.41
CA PRO A 200 13.45 -9.95 16.72
C PRO A 200 13.06 -9.06 17.92
N PHE A 201 13.04 -7.74 17.81
CA PHE A 201 12.65 -6.88 18.94
C PHE A 201 11.16 -7.00 19.26
N CYS A 202 10.31 -6.92 18.23
CA CYS A 202 8.88 -7.18 18.33
C CYS A 202 8.61 -8.61 18.83
N ARG A 203 9.35 -9.60 18.32
CA ARG A 203 9.26 -11.00 18.79
C ARG A 203 9.48 -11.12 20.29
N ASN A 204 10.60 -10.58 20.75
CA ASN A 204 11.08 -10.78 22.09
C ASN A 204 10.20 -10.06 23.11
N LEU A 205 9.57 -8.96 22.71
CA LEU A 205 8.63 -8.22 23.54
C LEU A 205 7.19 -8.80 23.49
N GLY A 206 6.89 -9.68 22.53
CA GLY A 206 5.54 -10.24 22.36
C GLY A 206 4.58 -9.32 21.59
N VAL A 207 5.11 -8.47 20.72
CA VAL A 207 4.31 -7.57 19.88
C VAL A 207 3.65 -8.35 18.74
N THR A 208 2.35 -8.14 18.58
CA THR A 208 1.52 -8.66 17.49
C THR A 208 1.55 -7.71 16.30
N LEU A 209 2.08 -8.18 15.16
CA LEU A 209 2.21 -7.36 13.94
C LEU A 209 0.95 -7.41 13.06
N ALA A 210 0.31 -8.58 12.97
CA ALA A 210 -0.92 -8.75 12.21
C ALA A 210 -2.12 -8.57 13.14
N VAL A 211 -2.76 -7.41 13.07
CA VAL A 211 -3.95 -7.07 13.86
C VAL A 211 -5.18 -7.32 13.00
N GLN A 212 -5.95 -8.35 13.32
CA GLN A 212 -7.21 -8.59 12.63
C GLN A 212 -8.27 -7.57 13.08
N PRO A 213 -9.21 -7.16 12.21
CA PRO A 213 -10.20 -6.12 12.51
C PRO A 213 -11.03 -6.38 13.78
N ASP A 214 -11.34 -7.64 14.07
CA ASP A 214 -12.20 -8.05 15.20
C ASP A 214 -11.39 -8.65 16.37
N GLU A 215 -10.07 -8.64 16.27
CA GLU A 215 -9.22 -9.15 17.33
C GLU A 215 -9.05 -8.08 18.40
N THR A 216 -9.21 -8.50 19.66
CA THR A 216 -8.86 -7.68 20.81
C THR A 216 -7.56 -8.18 21.42
N PRO A 217 -6.66 -7.28 21.85
CA PRO A 217 -5.45 -7.72 22.51
C PRO A 217 -5.81 -8.40 23.83
N LYS A 218 -5.24 -9.59 24.07
CA LYS A 218 -5.44 -10.31 25.33
C LYS A 218 -4.98 -9.48 26.53
N GLN A 219 -3.88 -8.76 26.36
CA GLN A 219 -3.32 -7.82 27.32
C GLN A 219 -2.48 -6.78 26.57
N LYS A 220 -2.73 -5.50 26.80
CA LYS A 220 -1.86 -4.42 26.30
C LYS A 220 -0.61 -4.31 27.18
N LEU A 221 0.54 -4.08 26.55
CA LEU A 221 1.84 -3.90 27.18
C LEU A 221 1.99 -2.50 27.79
N ASP A 222 2.78 -2.41 28.86
CA ASP A 222 3.17 -1.12 29.43
C ASP A 222 3.98 -0.30 28.40
N PRO A 223 3.55 0.93 28.06
CA PRO A 223 4.29 1.80 27.15
C PRO A 223 5.75 2.06 27.53
N ASN A 224 6.12 1.93 28.81
CA ASN A 224 7.50 2.08 29.28
C ASN A 224 8.44 0.98 28.77
N LEU A 225 7.89 -0.15 28.32
CA LEU A 225 8.66 -1.25 27.73
C LEU A 225 8.99 -1.00 26.25
N LEU A 226 8.41 0.05 25.64
CA LEU A 226 8.60 0.36 24.24
C LEU A 226 10.04 0.80 23.99
N THR A 227 10.75 0.08 23.12
CA THR A 227 12.14 0.41 22.75
C THR A 227 12.21 0.96 21.33
N SER A 228 13.32 1.65 21.05
CA SER A 228 13.65 2.14 19.70
C SER A 228 13.67 1.01 18.66
N GLY A 229 14.12 -0.18 19.04
CA GLY A 229 14.16 -1.35 18.16
C GLY A 229 12.78 -1.85 17.78
N VAL A 230 11.87 -1.97 18.74
CA VAL A 230 10.45 -2.30 18.48
C VAL A 230 9.84 -1.28 17.53
N MET A 231 10.06 0.02 17.77
CA MET A 231 9.50 1.08 16.94
C MET A 231 10.04 1.09 15.51
N LEU A 232 11.33 0.78 15.31
CA LEU A 232 11.89 0.64 13.97
C LEU A 232 11.35 -0.58 13.23
N GLU A 233 11.14 -1.70 13.92
CA GLU A 233 10.55 -2.91 13.32
C GLU A 233 9.08 -2.71 12.97
N LEU A 234 8.29 -2.05 13.84
CA LEU A 234 6.92 -1.65 13.53
C LEU A 234 6.85 -0.72 12.31
N LEU A 235 7.79 0.23 12.21
CA LEU A 235 7.89 1.12 11.04
C LEU A 235 8.29 0.37 9.76
N ASP A 236 9.16 -0.63 9.88
CA ASP A 236 9.52 -1.45 8.73
C ASP A 236 8.32 -2.28 8.25
N PHE A 237 7.62 -2.92 9.17
CA PHE A 237 6.44 -3.71 8.83
C PHE A 237 5.28 -2.83 8.31
N SER A 238 5.08 -1.61 8.83
CA SER A 238 4.08 -0.68 8.29
C SER A 238 4.36 -0.29 6.83
N ARG A 239 5.65 -0.27 6.40
CA ARG A 239 6.01 -0.09 4.99
C ARG A 239 5.67 -1.29 4.13
N VAL A 240 5.76 -2.50 4.66
CA VAL A 240 5.32 -3.72 3.97
C VAL A 240 3.82 -3.63 3.68
N LEU A 241 3.01 -3.22 4.67
CA LEU A 241 1.57 -3.00 4.50
C LEU A 241 1.28 -1.90 3.46
N CYS A 242 1.99 -0.76 3.54
CA CYS A 242 1.84 0.35 2.60
C CYS A 242 2.19 0.01 1.16
N GLY A 243 3.23 -0.80 0.93
CA GLY A 243 3.75 -1.06 -0.41
C GLY A 243 4.18 0.21 -1.15
N THR A 244 4.20 0.15 -2.48
CA THR A 244 4.46 1.32 -3.34
C THR A 244 3.30 1.55 -4.29
N HIS A 245 3.10 2.79 -4.72
CA HIS A 245 2.00 3.17 -5.62
C HIS A 245 2.01 2.31 -6.88
N THR A 246 3.15 2.23 -7.56
CA THR A 246 3.24 1.43 -8.80
C THR A 246 3.04 -0.06 -8.55
N GLN A 247 3.53 -0.59 -7.43
CA GLN A 247 3.32 -2.00 -7.10
C GLN A 247 1.85 -2.31 -6.93
N ILE A 248 1.12 -1.54 -6.10
CA ILE A 248 -0.30 -1.75 -5.85
C ILE A 248 -1.09 -1.68 -7.17
N VAL A 249 -0.88 -0.64 -7.98
CA VAL A 249 -1.60 -0.50 -9.26
C VAL A 249 -1.25 -1.66 -10.21
N SER A 250 0.03 -2.05 -10.29
CA SER A 250 0.44 -3.14 -11.19
C SER A 250 -0.13 -4.49 -10.75
N GLU A 251 -0.15 -4.77 -9.44
CA GLU A 251 -0.72 -6.00 -8.88
C GLU A 251 -2.23 -6.05 -9.15
N LEU A 252 -2.96 -4.96 -8.93
CA LEU A 252 -4.41 -4.89 -9.22
C LEU A 252 -4.69 -5.03 -10.72
N VAL A 253 -3.95 -4.34 -11.59
CA VAL A 253 -4.17 -4.43 -13.04
C VAL A 253 -3.84 -5.82 -13.57
N LYS A 254 -2.73 -6.42 -13.10
CA LYS A 254 -2.37 -7.79 -13.47
C LYS A 254 -3.40 -8.80 -12.98
N HIS A 255 -3.83 -8.67 -11.73
CA HIS A 255 -4.78 -9.59 -11.11
C HIS A 255 -6.16 -9.53 -11.76
N ASN A 256 -6.61 -8.34 -12.17
CA ASN A 256 -7.95 -8.15 -12.71
C ASN A 256 -8.03 -8.30 -14.24
N PHE A 257 -7.03 -7.84 -14.98
CA PHE A 257 -7.05 -7.77 -16.45
C PHE A 257 -6.00 -8.66 -17.13
N GLY A 258 -5.19 -9.39 -16.36
CA GLY A 258 -4.06 -10.17 -16.88
C GLY A 258 -2.92 -9.31 -17.45
N GLN A 259 -2.96 -7.99 -17.25
CA GLN A 259 -2.06 -7.06 -17.92
C GLN A 259 -0.89 -6.63 -17.03
N GLU A 260 0.33 -6.85 -17.50
CA GLU A 260 1.53 -6.39 -16.81
C GLU A 260 1.88 -4.95 -17.16
N LEU A 261 1.97 -4.09 -16.15
CA LEU A 261 2.42 -2.72 -16.33
C LEU A 261 3.94 -2.62 -16.23
N ASN A 262 4.55 -2.00 -17.23
CA ASN A 262 5.93 -1.56 -17.10
C ASN A 262 5.99 -0.30 -16.21
N ARG A 263 6.77 -0.37 -15.12
CA ARG A 263 6.88 0.73 -14.12
C ARG A 263 7.21 2.10 -14.72
N LEU A 264 8.16 2.18 -15.65
CA LEU A 264 8.59 3.46 -16.22
C LEU A 264 7.56 4.01 -17.18
N VAL A 265 6.99 3.15 -18.04
CA VAL A 265 5.93 3.52 -18.98
C VAL A 265 4.68 3.95 -18.25
N PHE A 266 4.25 3.18 -17.25
CA PHE A 266 3.09 3.51 -16.43
C PHE A 266 3.21 4.89 -15.79
N ARG A 267 4.39 5.23 -15.25
CA ARG A 267 4.62 6.57 -14.68
C ARG A 267 4.39 7.68 -15.71
N MET A 268 4.90 7.50 -16.92
CA MET A 268 4.69 8.47 -18.01
C MET A 268 3.22 8.55 -18.43
N GLN A 269 2.55 7.40 -18.57
CA GLN A 269 1.14 7.34 -18.97
C GLN A 269 0.23 7.93 -17.91
N TYR A 270 0.51 7.69 -16.63
CA TYR A 270 -0.21 8.28 -15.52
C TYR A 270 -0.08 9.81 -15.50
N ASN A 271 1.13 10.35 -15.72
CA ASN A 271 1.29 11.81 -15.82
C ASN A 271 0.45 12.40 -16.95
N LYS A 272 0.48 11.79 -18.15
CA LYS A 272 -0.35 12.20 -19.28
C LYS A 272 -1.85 12.08 -18.98
N LEU A 273 -2.26 11.02 -18.29
CA LEU A 273 -3.64 10.81 -17.86
C LEU A 273 -4.11 11.96 -16.95
N ILE A 274 -3.27 12.36 -15.99
CA ILE A 274 -3.56 13.46 -15.07
C ILE A 274 -3.59 14.81 -15.80
N GLU A 275 -2.66 15.07 -16.71
CA GLU A 275 -2.67 16.28 -17.55
C GLU A 275 -3.96 16.38 -18.37
N ARG A 276 -4.37 15.28 -19.02
CA ARG A 276 -5.62 15.22 -19.79
C ARG A 276 -6.85 15.43 -18.90
N LYS A 277 -6.88 14.81 -17.71
CA LYS A 277 -7.96 15.00 -16.73
C LYS A 277 -8.17 16.49 -16.40
N TYR A 278 -7.09 17.26 -16.24
CA TYR A 278 -7.18 18.69 -15.95
C TYR A 278 -7.47 19.57 -17.19
N ALA A 279 -7.22 19.06 -18.40
CA ALA A 279 -7.56 19.75 -19.64
C ALA A 279 -9.05 19.67 -20.00
N CYS A 280 -9.83 18.75 -19.40
CA CYS A 280 -11.26 18.63 -19.63
C CYS A 280 -12.06 19.76 -18.93
N LEU A 281 -12.51 20.74 -19.72
CA LEU A 281 -13.18 21.94 -19.21
C LEU A 281 -14.70 21.76 -19.04
N THR A 282 -15.35 20.98 -19.91
CA THR A 282 -16.80 20.73 -19.88
C THR A 282 -17.15 19.43 -19.15
N ALA A 283 -18.42 19.24 -18.79
CA ALA A 283 -18.88 17.99 -18.19
C ALA A 283 -18.85 16.84 -19.22
N GLU A 284 -19.22 17.13 -20.46
CA GLU A 284 -19.25 16.20 -21.58
C GLU A 284 -17.85 15.69 -21.92
N ASP A 285 -16.85 16.58 -21.91
CA ASP A 285 -15.44 16.20 -22.12
C ASP A 285 -14.94 15.29 -21.00
N ARG A 286 -15.32 15.58 -19.75
CA ARG A 286 -14.93 14.77 -18.59
C ARG A 286 -15.55 13.38 -18.67
N ASP A 287 -16.83 13.28 -19.01
CA ASP A 287 -17.53 12.01 -19.14
C ASP A 287 -16.97 11.16 -20.29
N SER A 288 -16.72 11.80 -21.43
CA SER A 288 -16.10 11.14 -22.60
C SER A 288 -14.70 10.65 -22.26
N PHE A 289 -13.89 11.50 -21.61
CA PHE A 289 -12.54 11.14 -21.15
C PHE A 289 -12.56 9.98 -20.16
N ARG A 290 -13.50 9.98 -19.20
CA ARG A 290 -13.63 8.92 -18.18
C ARG A 290 -13.93 7.56 -18.81
N LYS A 291 -14.79 7.51 -19.83
CA LYS A 291 -15.21 6.28 -20.53
C LYS A 291 -14.18 5.75 -21.54
N GLU A 292 -13.21 6.56 -21.94
CA GLU A 292 -12.17 6.14 -22.89
C GLU A 292 -11.32 4.99 -22.30
N PRO A 293 -11.06 3.91 -23.07
CA PRO A 293 -10.16 2.85 -22.66
C PRO A 293 -8.73 3.37 -22.38
N PHE A 294 -8.18 2.98 -21.24
CA PHE A 294 -6.80 3.31 -20.88
C PHE A 294 -5.83 2.44 -21.69
N LYS A 295 -5.10 3.08 -22.61
CA LYS A 295 -4.14 2.40 -23.48
C LYS A 295 -2.85 2.07 -22.73
N VAL A 296 -2.71 0.85 -22.23
CA VAL A 296 -1.43 0.36 -21.69
C VAL A 296 -0.45 0.12 -22.84
N GLN A 297 0.68 0.84 -22.83
CA GLN A 297 1.74 0.59 -23.80
C GLN A 297 2.59 -0.58 -23.35
N ILE A 298 2.48 -1.69 -24.08
CA ILE A 298 3.34 -2.86 -23.91
C ILE A 298 4.68 -2.54 -24.58
N ILE A 299 5.78 -2.54 -23.81
CA ILE A 299 7.11 -2.60 -24.42
C ILE A 299 7.31 -4.05 -24.89
N ASN A 300 7.15 -4.29 -26.18
CA ASN A 300 7.56 -5.57 -26.77
C ASN A 300 9.09 -5.69 -26.63
N LYS A 301 9.58 -6.66 -25.84
CA LYS A 301 11.02 -6.96 -25.73
C LYS A 301 11.68 -7.22 -27.10
N GLN A 302 10.91 -7.64 -28.10
CA GLN A 302 11.36 -7.81 -29.48
C GLN A 302 11.70 -6.48 -30.17
N GLU A 303 10.97 -5.40 -29.90
CA GLU A 303 11.25 -4.08 -30.48
C GLU A 303 12.53 -3.45 -29.93
N GLN A 304 12.89 -3.74 -28.67
CA GLN A 304 14.19 -3.33 -28.13
C GLN A 304 15.36 -4.07 -28.79
N LYS A 305 15.20 -5.36 -29.15
CA LYS A 305 16.20 -6.11 -29.93
C LYS A 305 16.33 -5.55 -31.35
N HIS A 306 15.22 -5.22 -32.00
CA HIS A 306 15.25 -4.61 -33.34
C HIS A 306 15.81 -3.18 -33.33
N ARG A 307 15.51 -2.36 -32.31
CA ARG A 307 16.11 -1.02 -32.17
C ARG A 307 17.61 -1.07 -31.86
N LYS A 308 18.07 -2.01 -31.02
CA LYS A 308 19.50 -2.21 -30.78
C LYS A 308 20.25 -2.73 -32.01
N ARG A 309 19.64 -3.63 -32.80
CA ARG A 309 20.23 -4.10 -34.07
C ARG A 309 20.29 -2.97 -35.11
N LYS A 310 19.21 -2.19 -35.26
CA LYS A 310 19.20 -1.03 -36.17
C LYS A 310 20.21 0.06 -35.80
N SER A 311 20.45 0.32 -34.52
CA SER A 311 21.46 1.32 -34.13
C SER A 311 22.90 0.80 -34.24
N MET A 312 23.13 -0.51 -34.08
CA MET A 312 24.45 -1.09 -34.36
C MET A 312 24.77 -1.09 -35.85
N ASP A 313 23.82 -1.42 -36.72
CA ASP A 313 24.07 -1.47 -38.17
C ASP A 313 24.26 -0.07 -38.81
N SER A 314 23.70 1.00 -38.22
CA SER A 314 23.93 2.37 -38.71
C SER A 314 25.32 2.89 -38.38
N ASP A 315 25.89 2.52 -37.23
CA ASP A 315 27.21 3.01 -36.78
C ASP A 315 28.37 2.35 -37.55
N TYR A 316 28.14 1.19 -38.20
CA TYR A 316 29.15 0.51 -39.02
C TYR A 316 29.17 0.93 -40.49
N GLN A 317 28.16 1.65 -40.99
CA GLN A 317 28.17 2.15 -42.38
C GLN A 317 28.77 3.55 -42.54
N GLU A 318 29.00 4.29 -41.46
CA GLU A 318 29.45 5.69 -41.53
C GLU A 318 30.94 5.91 -41.20
N THR A 319 31.72 4.85 -40.98
CA THR A 319 33.17 4.94 -40.66
C THR A 319 34.11 4.44 -41.77
N GLY A 320 33.59 4.15 -42.97
CA GLY A 320 34.34 3.54 -44.07
C GLY A 320 34.63 4.42 -45.30
N LYS A 321 34.57 5.75 -45.20
CA LYS A 321 34.90 6.65 -46.34
C LYS A 321 35.59 7.95 -45.90
N THR A 322 36.85 7.85 -45.49
CA THR A 322 37.80 8.96 -45.63
C THR A 322 39.22 8.47 -45.52
N ASN A 323 39.95 8.59 -46.64
CA ASN A 323 41.38 8.83 -46.79
C ASN A 323 42.04 7.88 -47.81
N ASN A 324 42.11 8.34 -49.07
CA ASN A 324 43.34 8.31 -49.87
C ASN A 324 43.20 9.19 -51.12
N SER A 325 44.34 9.79 -51.49
CA SER A 325 44.59 10.75 -52.59
C SER A 325 44.27 12.21 -52.22
N GLN A 326 45.22 13.15 -52.20
CA GLN A 326 46.51 13.24 -52.89
C GLN A 326 47.44 14.22 -52.17
#